data_AF-A0A399HTP1-F1
#
_entry.id   AF-A0A399HTP1-F1
#
_cell.length_a   1.000
_cell.length_b   1.000
_cell.length_c   1.000
_cell.angle_alpha   90.00
_cell.angle_beta   90.00
_cell.angle_gamma   90.00
#
_symmetry.space_group_name_H-M   'P 1'
#
loop_
_entity.id
_entity.type
_entity.pdbx_description
1 polymer ?
#
loop_
_entity_poly.entity_id
_entity_poly.type
_entity_poly.pdbx_seq_one_letter_code
_entity_poly.pdbx_strand_id
1 'polypeptide(L)'
;MSRYAMATDPRDRVYGLLAIVKFHVAEPIVPDYSKGWPQVLAEATKVMISEDGVFPYMNDGFTFPLADDSRERHRTPSWVLDFSQLTHNNDEFNRMSNRMHNDSHRLSSEGVERRRKSIRLSRDFRTLYKHGLYIGTIINTYAFTANHMTNIPQKTGILSAAGLHDFYHEVLQPKGITPRRLYEGLDARLYYDGSLLEFTSSLLGHKDGFLPLFKNSGFNRHKFAVFLTERGDVGVTWLDNIVDIRAGDILVALFERQMPFVLRPIPGQLGLKTYRMVNVAYITERSGGYFHDVNSRMQKKFNEDPYDWVFDAAEGCTEYEIV
;
A
#
# COMPACT_ATOMS: atom_id res chain seq x y z
N MET A 1 20.86 -14.26 29.06
CA MET A 1 21.11 -14.04 27.61
C MET A 1 20.40 -15.14 26.85
N SER A 2 19.29 -14.84 26.16
CA SER A 2 18.60 -15.86 25.38
C SER A 2 19.44 -16.18 24.12
N ARG A 3 19.47 -17.45 23.71
CA ARG A 3 20.25 -17.98 22.56
C ARG A 3 19.73 -17.50 21.18
N TYR A 4 18.94 -16.42 21.15
CA TYR A 4 18.26 -15.95 19.94
C TYR A 4 19.12 -14.93 19.20
N ALA A 5 20.08 -15.38 18.38
CA ALA A 5 20.59 -14.68 17.19
C ALA A 5 21.79 -15.44 16.57
N MET A 6 21.61 -16.69 16.16
CA MET A 6 22.65 -17.44 15.41
C MET A 6 22.25 -17.76 13.95
N ALA A 7 21.13 -17.22 13.46
CA ALA A 7 20.75 -17.33 12.06
C ALA A 7 21.74 -16.54 11.20
N THR A 8 22.66 -17.24 10.54
CA THR A 8 23.66 -16.65 9.64
C THR A 8 23.20 -16.63 8.19
N ASP A 9 22.22 -17.46 7.83
CA ASP A 9 21.67 -17.50 6.48
C ASP A 9 20.52 -16.48 6.34
N PRO A 10 20.53 -15.62 5.31
CA PRO A 10 19.43 -14.66 5.11
C PRO A 10 18.06 -15.33 4.90
N ARG A 11 18.01 -16.61 4.49
CA ARG A 11 16.78 -17.39 4.33
C ARG A 11 16.15 -17.82 5.65
N ASP A 12 16.95 -17.97 6.72
CA ASP A 12 16.46 -18.35 8.05
C ASP A 12 15.40 -17.38 8.57
N ARG A 13 15.55 -16.09 8.23
CA ARG A 13 14.57 -15.05 8.59
C ARG A 13 13.23 -15.28 7.91
N VAL A 14 13.25 -15.65 6.63
CA VAL A 14 12.04 -15.93 5.85
C VAL A 14 11.38 -17.20 6.37
N TYR A 15 12.12 -18.28 6.57
CA TYR A 15 11.56 -19.51 7.12
C TYR A 15 11.04 -19.34 8.56
N GLY A 16 11.77 -18.59 9.39
CA GLY A 16 11.33 -18.24 10.74
C GLY A 16 10.03 -17.43 10.74
N LEU A 17 9.89 -16.48 9.81
CA LEU A 17 8.66 -15.71 9.63
C LEU A 17 7.49 -16.63 9.22
N LEU A 18 7.70 -17.46 8.20
CA LEU A 18 6.69 -18.39 7.69
C LEU A 18 6.26 -19.42 8.73
N ALA A 19 7.12 -19.78 9.68
CA ALA A 19 6.76 -20.68 10.78
C ALA A 19 5.75 -20.06 11.76
N ILE A 20 5.61 -18.74 11.76
CA ILE A 20 4.69 -18.01 12.65
C ILE A 20 3.41 -17.62 11.91
N VAL A 21 3.46 -17.54 10.57
CA VAL A 21 2.28 -17.33 9.73
C VAL A 21 1.51 -18.64 9.63
N LYS A 22 0.21 -18.61 9.96
CA LYS A 22 -0.67 -19.78 9.80
C LYS A 22 -1.18 -19.81 8.37
N PHE A 23 -0.68 -20.76 7.59
CA PHE A 23 -1.23 -21.05 6.26
C PHE A 23 -2.40 -22.01 6.39
N HIS A 24 -3.52 -21.70 5.73
CA HIS A 24 -4.72 -22.52 5.80
C HIS A 24 -4.85 -23.47 4.61
N VAL A 25 -4.38 -23.03 3.44
CA VAL A 25 -4.55 -23.75 2.17
C VAL A 25 -3.20 -24.02 1.51
N ALA A 26 -2.23 -23.13 1.68
CA ALA A 26 -0.88 -23.33 1.19
C ALA A 26 -0.19 -24.42 1.99
N GLU A 27 0.47 -25.31 1.26
CA GLU A 27 1.44 -26.20 1.89
C GLU A 27 2.48 -25.34 2.61
N PRO A 28 2.85 -25.71 3.85
CA PRO A 28 3.92 -25.03 4.55
C PRO A 28 5.16 -24.98 3.67
N ILE A 29 5.75 -23.80 3.50
CA ILE A 29 7.03 -23.68 2.81
C ILE A 29 8.07 -24.39 3.67
N VAL A 30 8.50 -25.56 3.20
CA VAL A 30 9.55 -26.34 3.86
C VAL A 30 10.90 -25.66 3.61
N PRO A 31 11.76 -25.52 4.63
CA PRO A 31 13.11 -25.00 4.44
C PRO A 31 13.89 -25.80 3.38
N ASP A 32 14.30 -25.12 2.32
CA ASP A 32 15.06 -25.70 1.21
C ASP A 32 16.25 -24.80 0.89
N TYR A 33 17.39 -25.12 1.49
CA TYR A 33 18.62 -24.36 1.33
C TYR A 33 19.33 -24.63 -0.01
N SER A 34 18.75 -25.42 -0.92
CA SER A 34 19.20 -25.47 -2.31
C SER A 34 18.72 -24.27 -3.12
N LYS A 35 17.63 -23.61 -2.68
CA LYS A 35 17.05 -22.44 -3.36
C LYS A 35 17.86 -21.18 -3.08
N GLY A 36 18.00 -20.35 -4.12
CA GLY A 36 18.56 -19.01 -3.95
C GLY A 36 17.65 -18.13 -3.09
N TRP A 37 18.23 -17.19 -2.36
CA TRP A 37 17.46 -16.25 -1.53
C TRP A 37 16.33 -15.52 -2.29
N PRO A 38 16.52 -15.01 -3.53
CA PRO A 38 15.43 -14.36 -4.27
C PRO A 38 14.24 -15.29 -4.54
N GLN A 39 14.49 -16.57 -4.81
CA GLN A 39 13.43 -17.55 -5.04
C GLN A 39 12.61 -17.77 -3.76
N VAL A 40 13.27 -17.96 -2.62
CA VAL A 40 12.60 -18.15 -1.33
C VAL A 40 11.71 -16.94 -1.00
N LEU A 41 12.21 -15.72 -1.25
CA LEU A 41 11.48 -14.49 -0.99
C LEU A 41 10.25 -14.32 -1.90
N ALA A 42 10.40 -14.64 -3.19
CA ALA A 42 9.34 -14.61 -4.18
C ALA A 42 8.24 -15.65 -3.89
N GLU A 43 8.61 -16.89 -3.57
CA GLU A 43 7.68 -17.96 -3.19
C GLU A 43 6.92 -17.60 -1.90
N ALA A 44 7.62 -17.10 -0.88
CA ALA A 44 7.02 -16.63 0.37
C ALA A 44 5.99 -15.52 0.13
N THR A 45 6.37 -14.50 -0.65
CA THR A 45 5.47 -13.39 -0.99
C THR A 45 4.25 -13.88 -1.77
N LYS A 46 4.42 -14.77 -2.75
CA LYS A 46 3.31 -15.37 -3.50
C LYS A 46 2.33 -16.09 -2.57
N VAL A 47 2.83 -16.86 -1.61
CA VAL A 47 1.97 -17.55 -0.64
C VAL A 47 1.19 -16.55 0.21
N MET A 48 1.85 -15.53 0.75
CA MET A 48 1.20 -14.49 1.56
C MET A 48 0.09 -13.76 0.79
N ILE A 49 0.34 -13.37 -0.46
CA ILE A 49 -0.68 -12.73 -1.31
C ILE A 49 -1.85 -13.70 -1.59
N SER A 50 -1.57 -14.98 -1.79
CA SER A 50 -2.61 -15.96 -2.11
C SER A 50 -3.57 -16.15 -0.94
N GLU A 51 -3.05 -16.20 0.29
CA GLU A 51 -3.85 -16.41 1.51
C GLU A 51 -4.51 -15.09 1.96
N ASP A 52 -3.73 -14.01 2.04
CA ASP A 52 -4.12 -12.76 2.72
C ASP A 52 -4.39 -11.58 1.77
N GLY A 53 -4.23 -11.77 0.46
CA GLY A 53 -4.50 -10.75 -0.55
C GLY A 53 -3.54 -9.57 -0.47
N VAL A 54 -4.08 -8.36 -0.35
CA VAL A 54 -3.30 -7.10 -0.29
C VAL A 54 -2.77 -6.79 1.11
N PHE A 55 -3.24 -7.48 2.14
CA PHE A 55 -2.94 -7.19 3.54
C PHE A 55 -1.45 -7.08 3.87
N PRO A 56 -0.56 -7.94 3.32
CA PRO A 56 0.88 -7.81 3.55
C PRO A 56 1.47 -6.47 3.10
N TYR A 57 0.86 -5.78 2.13
CA TYR A 57 1.33 -4.47 1.65
C TYR A 57 0.75 -3.29 2.43
N MET A 58 -0.20 -3.55 3.33
CA MET A 58 -0.90 -2.50 4.08
C MET A 58 -0.30 -2.22 5.46
N ASN A 59 0.69 -3.01 5.91
CA ASN A 59 1.27 -2.81 7.22
C ASN A 59 2.33 -1.70 7.17
N ASP A 60 2.30 -0.78 8.13
CA ASP A 60 3.19 0.38 8.22
C ASP A 60 4.69 0.00 8.30
N GLY A 61 5.00 -1.25 8.65
CA GLY A 61 6.36 -1.81 8.70
C GLY A 61 6.86 -2.45 7.41
N PHE A 62 6.05 -2.52 6.35
CA PHE A 62 6.50 -3.02 5.04
C PHE A 62 6.79 -1.86 4.09
N THR A 63 8.00 -1.86 3.55
CA THR A 63 8.42 -0.96 2.47
C THR A 63 8.60 -1.74 1.18
N PHE A 64 8.27 -1.12 0.06
CA PHE A 64 8.64 -1.66 -1.24
C PHE A 64 10.16 -1.56 -1.41
N PRO A 65 10.85 -2.61 -1.86
CA PRO A 65 12.30 -2.60 -1.93
C PRO A 65 12.83 -1.54 -2.91
N LEU A 66 13.99 -0.97 -2.56
CA LEU A 66 14.66 0.01 -3.38
C LEU A 66 15.48 -0.70 -4.49
N ALA A 67 14.87 -0.90 -5.65
CA ALA A 67 15.53 -1.52 -6.82
C ALA A 67 16.81 -0.79 -7.30
N ASP A 68 17.04 0.46 -6.85
CA ASP A 68 18.20 1.28 -7.19
C ASP A 68 19.22 1.41 -6.03
N ASP A 69 19.04 0.73 -4.89
CA ASP A 69 20.12 0.71 -3.90
C ASP A 69 21.29 -0.12 -4.43
N SER A 70 22.29 0.58 -4.96
CA SER A 70 23.58 0.00 -5.37
C SER A 70 24.28 -0.79 -4.24
N ARG A 71 23.86 -0.60 -2.97
CA ARG A 71 24.41 -1.28 -1.80
C ARG A 71 23.78 -2.65 -1.55
N GLU A 72 22.58 -2.92 -2.09
CA GLU A 72 21.98 -4.24 -1.99
C GLU A 72 22.63 -5.19 -3.00
N ARG A 73 23.43 -6.12 -2.47
CA ARG A 73 24.06 -7.20 -3.27
C ARG A 73 23.04 -8.06 -4.02
N HIS A 74 21.76 -7.99 -3.65
CA HIS A 74 20.68 -8.73 -4.26
C HIS A 74 19.58 -7.73 -4.63
N ARG A 75 19.48 -7.33 -5.90
CA ARG A 75 18.34 -6.54 -6.40
C ARG A 75 17.06 -7.36 -6.19
N THR A 76 16.28 -7.06 -5.17
CA THR A 76 14.98 -7.69 -4.96
C THR A 76 13.95 -7.12 -5.91
N PRO A 77 13.03 -7.96 -6.41
CA PRO A 77 11.94 -7.46 -7.21
C PRO A 77 11.03 -6.50 -6.44
N SER A 78 10.48 -5.50 -7.10
CA SER A 78 9.70 -4.47 -6.41
C SER A 78 8.39 -4.96 -5.80
N TRP A 79 7.85 -6.07 -6.32
CA TRP A 79 6.61 -6.68 -5.81
C TRP A 79 6.84 -7.56 -4.58
N VAL A 80 8.09 -7.89 -4.26
CA VAL A 80 8.43 -8.80 -3.18
C VAL A 80 8.49 -8.05 -1.85
N LEU A 81 8.00 -8.68 -0.77
CA LEU A 81 8.02 -8.08 0.56
C LEU A 81 9.45 -8.03 1.11
N ASP A 82 9.88 -6.85 1.54
CA ASP A 82 11.15 -6.68 2.24
C ASP A 82 11.00 -6.98 3.74
N PHE A 83 11.42 -8.17 4.14
CA PHE A 83 11.38 -8.60 5.55
C PHE A 83 12.54 -8.04 6.39
N SER A 84 13.48 -7.29 5.81
CA SER A 84 14.61 -6.73 6.55
C SER A 84 14.17 -5.68 7.58
N GLN A 85 13.10 -4.94 7.28
CA GLN A 85 12.62 -3.82 8.09
C GLN A 85 11.73 -4.24 9.28
N LEU A 86 11.22 -5.48 9.27
CA LEU A 86 10.40 -6.03 10.37
C LEU A 86 11.14 -6.11 11.72
N THR A 87 12.47 -6.00 11.72
CA THR A 87 13.29 -6.22 12.91
C THR A 87 13.24 -5.09 13.95
N HIS A 88 12.66 -3.93 13.61
CA HIS A 88 12.72 -2.76 14.50
C HIS A 88 11.55 -2.62 15.49
N ASN A 89 10.40 -3.26 15.28
CA ASN A 89 9.21 -3.13 16.15
C ASN A 89 8.51 -4.48 16.40
N ASN A 90 8.83 -5.16 17.51
CA ASN A 90 8.15 -6.41 17.92
C ASN A 90 6.62 -6.26 18.08
N ASP A 91 6.13 -5.05 18.37
CA ASP A 91 4.70 -4.77 18.55
C ASP A 91 3.91 -4.82 17.24
N GLU A 92 4.50 -4.40 16.11
CA GLU A 92 3.85 -4.45 14.81
C GLU A 92 3.69 -5.89 14.32
N PHE A 93 4.67 -6.73 14.62
CA PHE A 93 4.64 -8.15 14.31
C PHE A 93 3.49 -8.87 15.03
N ASN A 94 3.34 -8.62 16.34
CA ASN A 94 2.23 -9.17 17.13
C ASN A 94 0.86 -8.66 16.64
N ARG A 95 0.77 -7.39 16.21
CA ARG A 95 -0.45 -6.84 15.61
C ARG A 95 -0.81 -7.50 14.28
N MET A 96 0.18 -7.79 13.43
CA MET A 96 -0.04 -8.51 12.17
C MET A 96 -0.61 -9.90 12.41
N SER A 97 -0.02 -10.66 13.34
CA SER A 97 -0.50 -12.00 13.71
C SER A 97 -1.93 -11.96 14.26
N ASN A 98 -2.25 -11.02 15.16
CA ASN A 98 -3.59 -10.89 15.72
C ASN A 98 -4.64 -10.47 14.68
N ARG A 99 -4.28 -9.66 13.69
CA ARG A 99 -5.19 -9.25 12.60
C ARG A 99 -5.50 -10.39 11.62
N MET A 100 -4.55 -11.29 11.37
CA MET A 100 -4.76 -12.50 10.57
C MET A 100 -5.73 -13.53 11.23
N HIS A 101 -6.07 -13.34 12.50
CA HIS A 101 -6.94 -14.27 13.26
C HIS A 101 -8.43 -13.90 13.23
N ASN A 102 -8.83 -12.80 12.58
CA ASN A 102 -10.25 -12.48 12.44
C ASN A 102 -10.87 -13.34 11.32
N ASP A 103 -11.45 -14.48 11.70
CA ASP A 103 -12.05 -15.50 10.81
C ASP A 103 -13.16 -14.96 9.90
N SER A 104 -13.76 -13.81 10.22
CA SER A 104 -14.94 -13.26 9.55
C SER A 104 -14.72 -12.87 8.09
N HIS A 105 -13.46 -12.80 7.65
CA HIS A 105 -13.11 -12.31 6.32
C HIS A 105 -12.22 -13.28 5.54
N ARG A 106 -12.22 -14.57 5.90
CA ARG A 106 -11.41 -15.57 5.21
C ARG A 106 -12.03 -16.02 3.89
N LEU A 107 -11.18 -16.20 2.90
CA LEU A 107 -11.56 -16.92 1.69
C LEU A 107 -11.78 -18.40 1.97
N SER A 108 -12.63 -19.01 1.15
CA SER A 108 -12.66 -20.47 1.00
C SER A 108 -11.35 -20.98 0.39
N SER A 109 -11.04 -22.27 0.61
CA SER A 109 -9.85 -22.91 0.02
C SER A 109 -9.82 -22.81 -1.51
N GLU A 110 -10.99 -22.86 -2.15
CA GLU A 110 -11.13 -22.64 -3.58
C GLU A 110 -10.79 -21.20 -3.98
N GLY A 111 -11.20 -20.20 -3.18
CA GLY A 111 -10.80 -18.80 -3.39
C GLY A 111 -9.28 -18.64 -3.36
N VAL A 112 -8.61 -19.20 -2.35
CA VAL A 112 -7.16 -19.10 -2.19
C VAL A 112 -6.43 -19.79 -3.36
N GLU A 113 -6.88 -20.97 -3.76
CA GLU A 113 -6.28 -21.69 -4.89
C GLU A 113 -6.48 -20.94 -6.21
N ARG A 114 -7.65 -20.31 -6.42
CA ARG A 114 -7.89 -19.44 -7.57
C ARG A 114 -6.93 -18.25 -7.57
N ARG A 115 -6.73 -17.56 -6.44
CA ARG A 115 -5.74 -16.47 -6.32
C ARG A 115 -4.33 -16.96 -6.67
N ARG A 116 -3.91 -18.07 -6.08
CA ARG A 116 -2.59 -18.68 -6.28
C ARG A 116 -2.30 -19.00 -7.74
N LYS A 117 -3.29 -19.52 -8.47
CA LYS A 117 -3.18 -19.83 -9.91
C LYS A 117 -3.07 -18.58 -10.77
N SER A 118 -3.68 -17.46 -10.35
CA SER A 118 -3.59 -16.19 -11.07
C SER A 118 -2.24 -15.48 -10.96
N ILE A 119 -1.38 -15.93 -10.04
CA ILE A 119 -0.06 -15.36 -9.80
C ILE A 119 0.99 -16.20 -10.52
N ARG A 120 1.57 -15.68 -11.61
CA ARG A 120 2.65 -16.35 -12.33
C ARG A 120 3.97 -15.64 -12.09
N LEU A 121 5.05 -16.41 -11.93
CA LEU A 121 6.39 -15.89 -11.72
C LEU A 121 7.27 -16.26 -12.92
N SER A 122 8.23 -15.40 -13.25
CA SER A 122 9.31 -15.74 -14.18
C SER A 122 10.19 -16.86 -13.63
N ARG A 123 10.95 -17.51 -14.52
CA ARG A 123 11.87 -18.61 -14.14
C ARG A 123 12.97 -18.19 -13.18
N ASP A 124 13.39 -16.92 -13.23
CA ASP A 124 14.40 -16.36 -12.33
C ASP A 124 13.78 -15.75 -11.06
N PHE A 125 12.46 -15.88 -10.88
CA PHE A 125 11.68 -15.36 -9.75
C PHE A 125 11.77 -13.84 -9.59
N ARG A 126 12.15 -13.12 -10.64
CA ARG A 126 12.28 -11.67 -10.62
C ARG A 126 11.03 -10.94 -11.10
N THR A 127 10.24 -11.56 -11.96
CA THR A 127 9.06 -10.93 -12.54
C THR A 127 7.79 -11.60 -12.04
N LEU A 128 6.86 -10.80 -11.57
CA LEU A 128 5.47 -11.17 -11.31
C LEU A 128 4.64 -10.81 -12.55
N TYR A 129 3.96 -11.80 -13.12
CA TYR A 129 2.92 -11.59 -14.13
C TYR A 129 1.56 -11.68 -13.45
N LYS A 130 0.78 -10.61 -13.56
CA LYS A 130 -0.57 -10.57 -13.00
C LYS A 130 -1.51 -9.73 -13.87
N HIS A 131 -2.72 -10.23 -14.12
CA HIS A 131 -3.77 -9.41 -14.70
C HIS A 131 -4.31 -8.43 -13.68
N GLY A 132 -4.46 -7.18 -14.09
CA GLY A 132 -4.99 -6.11 -13.26
C GLY A 132 -5.99 -5.25 -14.00
N LEU A 133 -6.82 -4.54 -13.23
CA LEU A 133 -7.74 -3.54 -13.74
C LEU A 133 -7.08 -2.16 -13.69
N TYR A 134 -6.90 -1.54 -14.85
CA TYR A 134 -6.39 -0.17 -14.95
C TYR A 134 -7.42 0.83 -14.39
N ILE A 135 -7.02 1.55 -13.34
CA ILE A 135 -7.85 2.56 -12.70
C ILE A 135 -7.59 3.94 -13.29
N GLY A 136 -6.34 4.33 -13.52
CA GLY A 136 -6.01 5.63 -14.08
C GLY A 136 -4.52 5.95 -13.98
N THR A 137 -4.10 7.02 -14.63
CA THR A 137 -2.73 7.56 -14.55
C THR A 137 -2.74 8.77 -13.63
N ILE A 138 -1.76 8.85 -12.73
CA ILE A 138 -1.54 10.00 -11.85
C ILE A 138 -1.07 11.17 -12.72
N ILE A 139 -1.74 12.31 -12.61
CA ILE A 139 -1.41 13.54 -13.35
C ILE A 139 -0.86 14.64 -12.44
N ASN A 140 -1.24 14.64 -11.16
CA ASN A 140 -0.78 15.59 -10.17
C ASN A 140 -0.59 14.90 -8.82
N THR A 141 0.41 15.35 -8.06
CA THR A 141 0.70 14.85 -6.71
C THR A 141 1.05 16.00 -5.80
N TYR A 142 0.73 15.86 -4.52
CA TYR A 142 1.15 16.76 -3.45
C TYR A 142 1.56 15.94 -2.23
N ALA A 143 2.84 16.00 -1.88
CA ALA A 143 3.37 15.36 -0.69
C ALA A 143 3.12 16.23 0.55
N PHE A 144 2.46 15.65 1.54
CA PHE A 144 2.17 16.24 2.83
C PHE A 144 2.97 15.52 3.92
N THR A 145 3.55 16.29 4.84
CA THR A 145 4.22 15.75 6.03
C THR A 145 3.46 16.18 7.27
N ALA A 146 2.93 15.23 8.03
CA ALA A 146 2.31 15.51 9.31
C ALA A 146 3.36 15.87 10.37
N ASN A 147 2.96 16.68 11.37
CA ASN A 147 3.89 17.12 12.43
C ASN A 147 4.44 15.93 13.22
N HIS A 148 5.77 15.86 13.35
CA HIS A 148 6.43 14.92 14.23
C HIS A 148 6.40 15.46 15.67
N MET A 149 6.01 14.61 16.63
CA MET A 149 5.85 14.98 18.06
C MET A 149 7.13 15.51 18.76
N THR A 150 8.30 15.46 18.12
CA THR A 150 9.57 15.84 18.74
C THR A 150 9.87 17.34 18.58
N ASN A 151 9.35 18.13 19.51
CA ASN A 151 9.87 19.39 20.07
C ASN A 151 10.26 20.59 19.16
N ILE A 152 10.13 20.53 17.83
CA ILE A 152 10.03 21.73 16.96
C ILE A 152 8.78 21.59 16.06
N PRO A 153 7.56 21.65 16.62
CA PRO A 153 6.44 20.86 16.10
C PRO A 153 5.36 21.66 15.34
N GLN A 154 5.60 22.90 14.90
CA GLN A 154 4.53 23.70 14.29
C GLN A 154 4.77 24.07 12.83
N LYS A 155 6.01 24.36 12.42
CA LYS A 155 6.25 24.97 11.11
C LYS A 155 6.02 24.02 9.93
N THR A 156 6.42 22.75 10.03
CA THR A 156 6.32 21.79 8.91
C THR A 156 4.88 21.42 8.60
N GLY A 157 4.08 21.03 9.61
CA GLY A 157 2.67 20.71 9.41
C GLY A 157 1.84 21.92 8.97
N ILE A 158 2.19 23.13 9.42
CA ILE A 158 1.56 24.36 8.92
C ILE A 158 1.88 24.57 7.43
N LEU A 159 3.14 24.42 7.01
CA LEU A 159 3.52 24.54 5.60
C LEU A 159 2.87 23.45 4.73
N SER A 160 2.75 22.23 5.25
CA SER A 160 2.06 21.13 4.55
C SER A 160 0.55 21.35 4.46
N ALA A 161 -0.10 21.88 5.50
CA ALA A 161 -1.52 22.25 5.44
C ALA A 161 -1.75 23.41 4.45
N ALA A 162 -0.87 24.40 4.46
CA ALA A 162 -0.88 25.50 3.49
C ALA A 162 -0.79 24.99 2.05
N GLY A 163 0.14 24.08 1.75
CA GLY A 163 0.27 23.56 0.39
C GLY A 163 -0.84 22.58 0.00
N LEU A 164 -1.44 21.85 0.96
CA LEU A 164 -2.63 21.03 0.68
C LEU A 164 -3.84 21.90 0.31
N HIS A 165 -4.00 23.04 0.99
CA HIS A 165 -5.00 24.04 0.65
C HIS A 165 -4.76 24.59 -0.77
N ASP A 166 -3.52 25.00 -1.09
CA ASP A 166 -3.18 25.49 -2.42
C ASP A 166 -3.43 24.41 -3.49
N PHE A 167 -3.01 23.18 -3.23
CA PHE A 167 -3.23 22.04 -4.13
C PHE A 167 -4.73 21.81 -4.39
N TYR A 168 -5.57 21.92 -3.35
CA TYR A 168 -7.01 21.81 -3.55
C TYR A 168 -7.54 22.92 -4.48
N HIS A 169 -7.21 24.19 -4.21
CA HIS A 169 -7.74 25.31 -5.00
C HIS A 169 -7.18 25.41 -6.41
N GLU A 170 -5.90 25.07 -6.59
CA GLU A 170 -5.20 25.22 -7.87
C GLU A 170 -5.35 23.99 -8.77
N VAL A 171 -5.51 22.79 -8.18
CA VAL A 171 -5.50 21.53 -8.94
C VAL A 171 -6.84 20.80 -8.85
N LEU A 172 -7.38 20.58 -7.65
CA LEU A 172 -8.55 19.72 -7.46
C LEU A 172 -9.87 20.43 -7.79
N GLN A 173 -10.05 21.65 -7.27
CA GLN A 173 -11.26 22.44 -7.44
C GLN A 173 -11.56 22.77 -8.91
N PRO A 174 -10.59 23.19 -9.75
CA PRO A 174 -10.83 23.44 -11.17
C PRO A 174 -11.24 22.18 -11.95
N LYS A 175 -10.98 20.99 -11.39
CA LYS A 175 -11.39 19.69 -11.94
C LYS A 175 -12.72 19.19 -11.40
N GLY A 176 -13.43 20.03 -10.63
CA GLY A 176 -14.74 19.70 -10.07
C GLY A 176 -14.69 18.73 -8.88
N ILE A 177 -13.52 18.54 -8.27
CA ILE A 177 -13.39 17.72 -7.07
C ILE A 177 -13.97 18.48 -5.88
N THR A 178 -14.87 17.84 -5.15
CA THR A 178 -15.49 18.43 -3.95
C THR A 178 -14.59 18.30 -2.72
N PRO A 179 -14.73 19.18 -1.71
CA PRO A 179 -14.02 19.05 -0.42
C PRO A 179 -14.23 17.68 0.23
N ARG A 180 -15.45 17.13 0.08
CA ARG A 180 -15.81 15.81 0.60
C ARG A 180 -14.94 14.69 0.04
N ARG A 181 -14.64 14.69 -1.26
CA ARG A 181 -13.80 13.63 -1.86
C ARG A 181 -12.37 13.67 -1.33
N LEU A 182 -11.84 14.87 -1.09
CA LEU A 182 -10.53 15.03 -0.44
C LEU A 182 -10.60 14.58 1.03
N TYR A 183 -11.61 15.03 1.78
CA TYR A 183 -11.84 14.65 3.18
C TYR A 183 -11.89 13.14 3.36
N GLU A 184 -12.68 12.42 2.56
CA GLU A 184 -12.84 10.97 2.70
C GLU A 184 -11.49 10.23 2.50
N GLY A 185 -10.65 10.69 1.57
CA GLY A 185 -9.31 10.14 1.37
C GLY A 185 -8.36 10.42 2.55
N LEU A 186 -8.43 11.62 3.12
CA LEU A 186 -7.62 12.02 4.27
C LEU A 186 -8.09 11.34 5.56
N ASP A 187 -9.39 11.24 5.80
CA ASP A 187 -9.98 10.57 6.96
C ASP A 187 -9.63 9.09 6.99
N ALA A 188 -9.78 8.40 5.85
CA ALA A 188 -9.49 6.98 5.73
C ALA A 188 -8.00 6.63 5.98
N ARG A 189 -7.07 7.55 5.74
CA ARG A 189 -5.62 7.29 5.86
C ARG A 189 -4.97 7.95 7.07
N LEU A 190 -5.44 9.12 7.45
CA LEU A 190 -4.76 9.95 8.43
C LEU A 190 -5.48 9.99 9.77
N TYR A 191 -6.67 9.37 9.89
CA TYR A 191 -7.47 9.47 11.10
C TYR A 191 -7.70 10.95 11.48
N TYR A 192 -8.10 11.73 10.48
CA TYR A 192 -8.40 13.14 10.67
C TYR A 192 -9.60 13.28 11.61
N ASP A 193 -9.38 13.82 12.81
CA ASP A 193 -10.38 13.85 13.90
C ASP A 193 -11.42 14.97 13.75
N GLY A 194 -11.30 15.83 12.73
CA GLY A 194 -12.26 16.91 12.48
C GLY A 194 -13.47 16.42 11.69
N SER A 195 -14.62 17.08 11.86
CA SER A 195 -15.80 16.74 11.06
C SER A 195 -15.64 17.17 9.59
N LEU A 196 -16.37 16.50 8.68
CA LEU A 196 -16.45 16.90 7.27
C LEU A 196 -16.90 18.36 7.11
N LEU A 197 -17.81 18.83 7.97
CA LEU A 197 -18.33 20.20 7.93
C LEU A 197 -17.22 21.20 8.27
N GLU A 198 -16.50 21.00 9.38
CA GLU A 198 -15.37 21.85 9.78
C GLU A 198 -14.28 21.85 8.72
N PHE A 199 -13.91 20.67 8.22
CA PHE A 199 -12.93 20.55 7.14
C PHE A 199 -13.34 21.35 5.90
N THR A 200 -14.60 21.19 5.46
CA THR A 200 -15.13 21.88 4.27
C THR A 200 -15.15 23.39 4.47
N SER A 201 -15.66 23.86 5.61
CA SER A 201 -15.73 25.28 5.94
C SER A 201 -14.34 25.93 5.99
N SER A 202 -13.36 25.26 6.58
CA SER A 202 -11.99 25.74 6.64
C SER A 202 -11.26 25.67 5.29
N LEU A 203 -11.46 24.59 4.52
CA LEU A 203 -10.81 24.41 3.23
C LEU A 203 -11.31 25.43 2.21
N LEU A 204 -12.61 25.76 2.20
CA LEU A 204 -13.18 26.76 1.29
C LEU A 204 -13.02 28.20 1.81
N GLY A 205 -12.57 28.37 3.05
CA GLY A 205 -12.35 29.66 3.69
C GLY A 205 -11.01 30.29 3.33
N HIS A 206 -10.54 31.20 4.18
CA HIS A 206 -9.19 31.73 4.04
C HIS A 206 -8.17 30.69 4.49
N LYS A 207 -7.03 30.63 3.78
CA LYS A 207 -5.93 29.70 4.05
C LYS A 207 -5.52 29.63 5.52
N ASP A 208 -5.47 30.78 6.20
CA ASP A 208 -5.11 30.87 7.62
C ASP A 208 -6.08 30.14 8.57
N GLY A 209 -7.35 29.97 8.16
CA GLY A 209 -8.37 29.21 8.88
C GLY A 209 -8.28 27.69 8.69
N PHE A 210 -7.53 27.23 7.68
CA PHE A 210 -7.29 25.81 7.42
C PHE A 210 -6.12 25.24 8.23
N LEU A 211 -5.07 26.04 8.44
CA LEU A 211 -3.84 25.63 9.14
C LEU A 211 -4.06 25.03 10.54
N PRO A 212 -4.97 25.56 11.39
CA PRO A 212 -5.16 25.04 12.75
C PRO A 212 -5.67 23.60 12.82
N LEU A 213 -6.37 23.11 11.79
CA LEU A 213 -6.95 21.76 11.75
C LEU A 213 -5.90 20.64 11.77
N PHE A 214 -4.66 20.96 11.34
CA PHE A 214 -3.55 20.01 11.26
C PHE A 214 -2.52 20.18 12.38
N LYS A 215 -2.79 21.06 13.37
CA LYS A 215 -1.85 21.33 14.48
C LYS A 215 -1.89 20.28 15.58
N ASN A 216 -3.05 19.67 15.85
CA ASN A 216 -3.28 18.80 17.01
C ASN A 216 -3.63 17.35 16.65
N SER A 217 -3.73 17.02 15.38
CA SER A 217 -3.97 15.66 14.94
C SER A 217 -2.70 14.85 15.19
N GLY A 218 -2.82 13.86 16.07
CA GLY A 218 -1.76 12.90 16.41
C GLY A 218 -1.47 11.94 15.26
N PHE A 219 -1.30 12.49 14.05
CA PHE A 219 -1.01 11.74 12.84
C PHE A 219 0.20 10.83 13.07
N ASN A 220 0.12 9.64 12.50
CA ASN A 220 1.26 8.75 12.40
C ASN A 220 2.45 9.49 11.77
N ARG A 221 3.67 9.07 12.13
CA ARG A 221 4.95 9.69 11.75
C ARG A 221 5.27 9.66 10.25
N HIS A 222 4.30 9.25 9.42
CA HIS A 222 4.50 8.98 8.02
C HIS A 222 4.16 10.20 7.18
N LYS A 223 4.93 10.38 6.10
CA LYS A 223 4.57 11.29 5.02
C LYS A 223 3.46 10.61 4.21
N PHE A 224 2.68 11.39 3.48
CA PHE A 224 1.72 10.86 2.52
C PHE A 224 1.63 11.77 1.31
N ALA A 225 1.10 11.27 0.22
CA ALA A 225 0.79 12.04 -0.97
C ALA A 225 -0.70 12.01 -1.25
N VAL A 226 -1.26 13.17 -1.58
CA VAL A 226 -2.54 13.29 -2.25
C VAL A 226 -2.28 13.36 -3.74
N PHE A 227 -3.06 12.67 -4.55
CA PHE A 227 -2.90 12.70 -6.00
C PHE A 227 -4.24 12.80 -6.72
N LEU A 228 -4.17 13.24 -7.97
CA LEU A 228 -5.29 13.30 -8.91
C LEU A 228 -4.96 12.42 -10.12
N THR A 229 -5.93 11.64 -10.58
CA THR A 229 -5.80 10.84 -11.81
C THR A 229 -6.38 11.55 -13.03
N GLU A 230 -5.99 11.11 -14.22
CA GLU A 230 -6.58 11.57 -15.49
C GLU A 230 -8.10 11.34 -15.58
N ARG A 231 -8.63 10.39 -14.80
CA ARG A 231 -10.06 10.07 -14.73
C ARG A 231 -10.81 10.93 -13.70
N GLY A 232 -10.14 11.88 -13.05
CA GLY A 232 -10.74 12.71 -12.01
C GLY A 232 -10.94 11.99 -10.69
N ASP A 233 -10.22 10.89 -10.44
CA ASP A 233 -10.20 10.25 -9.14
C ASP A 233 -9.17 10.91 -8.22
N VAL A 234 -9.51 11.09 -6.95
CA VAL A 234 -8.59 11.56 -5.92
C VAL A 234 -8.21 10.40 -5.04
N GLY A 235 -6.92 10.30 -4.75
CA GLY A 235 -6.43 9.27 -3.86
C GLY A 235 -5.33 9.77 -2.93
N VAL A 236 -5.05 8.92 -1.95
CA VAL A 236 -4.06 9.15 -0.90
C VAL A 236 -3.20 7.89 -0.77
N THR A 237 -1.90 8.06 -0.67
CA THR A 237 -0.95 6.98 -0.42
C THR A 237 0.07 7.43 0.62
N TRP A 238 0.58 6.49 1.41
CA TRP A 238 1.67 6.76 2.34
C TRP A 238 2.96 6.94 1.56
N LEU A 239 3.84 7.80 2.04
CA LEU A 239 5.20 7.91 1.52
C LEU A 239 6.13 7.44 2.63
N ASP A 240 7.04 6.54 2.27
CA ASP A 240 8.23 6.31 3.07
C ASP A 240 9.33 7.32 2.65
N ASN A 241 10.50 7.26 3.28
CA ASN A 241 11.61 8.15 2.90
C ASN A 241 12.33 7.73 1.61
N ILE A 242 11.89 6.63 0.99
CA ILE A 242 12.64 5.86 0.01
C ILE A 242 11.92 5.91 -1.36
N VAL A 243 10.59 5.99 -1.34
CA VAL A 243 9.73 5.84 -2.50
C VAL A 243 8.72 6.98 -2.56
N ASP A 244 8.80 7.75 -3.65
CA ASP A 244 7.84 8.81 -3.98
C ASP A 244 6.94 8.41 -5.15
N ILE A 245 5.72 8.93 -5.18
CA ILE A 245 4.80 8.78 -6.32
C ILE A 245 4.87 10.02 -7.21
N ARG A 246 4.63 9.87 -8.52
CA ARG A 246 4.75 11.00 -9.45
C ARG A 246 3.78 10.91 -10.62
N ALA A 247 3.66 12.02 -11.34
CA ALA A 247 2.92 12.05 -12.60
C ALA A 247 3.46 11.02 -13.59
N GLY A 248 2.55 10.30 -14.26
CA GLY A 248 2.87 9.20 -15.17
C GLY A 248 2.93 7.82 -14.50
N ASP A 249 2.93 7.73 -13.16
CA ASP A 249 2.66 6.47 -12.48
C ASP A 249 1.19 6.09 -12.69
N ILE A 250 0.89 4.79 -12.77
CA ILE A 250 -0.45 4.26 -13.01
C ILE A 250 -1.00 3.56 -11.78
N LEU A 251 -2.33 3.52 -11.67
CA LEU A 251 -3.06 2.83 -10.62
C LEU A 251 -3.69 1.57 -11.20
N VAL A 252 -3.39 0.43 -10.58
CA VAL A 252 -3.85 -0.88 -11.04
C VAL A 252 -4.34 -1.69 -9.86
N ALA A 253 -5.58 -2.15 -9.89
CA ALA A 253 -6.04 -3.18 -8.97
C ALA A 253 -5.54 -4.54 -9.46
N LEU A 254 -4.55 -5.12 -8.77
CA LEU A 254 -3.92 -6.39 -9.17
C LEU A 254 -4.53 -7.60 -8.48
N PHE A 255 -4.82 -7.44 -7.19
CA PHE A 255 -5.24 -8.52 -6.31
C PHE A 255 -6.70 -8.27 -5.94
N GLU A 256 -6.98 -7.16 -5.25
CA GLU A 256 -8.33 -6.77 -4.87
C GLU A 256 -8.72 -5.47 -5.60
N ARG A 257 -9.97 -5.38 -6.08
CA ARG A 257 -10.48 -4.19 -6.78
C ARG A 257 -10.41 -2.92 -5.94
N GLN A 258 -10.53 -3.09 -4.62
CA GLN A 258 -10.66 -2.01 -3.66
C GLN A 258 -9.31 -1.39 -3.27
N MET A 259 -8.17 -2.02 -3.56
CA MET A 259 -6.86 -1.47 -3.22
C MET A 259 -5.92 -1.46 -4.42
N PRO A 260 -5.85 -0.35 -5.16
CA PRO A 260 -4.91 -0.23 -6.26
C PRO A 260 -3.46 -0.15 -5.80
N PHE A 261 -2.61 -0.77 -6.59
CA PHE A 261 -1.17 -0.58 -6.56
C PHE A 261 -0.78 0.58 -7.46
N VAL A 262 0.19 1.36 -7.01
CA VAL A 262 0.88 2.36 -7.83
C VAL A 262 1.99 1.61 -8.58
N LEU A 263 1.87 1.55 -9.89
CA LEU A 263 2.87 0.97 -10.78
C LEU A 263 3.56 2.06 -11.59
N ARG A 264 4.87 1.96 -11.71
CA ARG A 264 5.69 2.88 -12.50
C ARG A 264 6.18 2.20 -13.77
N PRO A 265 5.82 2.72 -14.96
CA PRO A 265 6.36 2.21 -16.21
C PRO A 265 7.90 2.32 -16.22
N ILE A 266 8.58 1.27 -16.68
CA ILE A 266 10.03 1.29 -16.89
C ILE A 266 10.30 1.59 -18.37
N PRO A 267 10.90 2.75 -18.71
CA PRO A 267 11.24 3.08 -20.09
C PRO A 267 12.28 2.12 -20.66
N GLY A 268 12.14 1.74 -21.95
CA GLY A 268 13.24 1.14 -22.71
C GLY A 268 13.14 -0.36 -23.02
N GLN A 269 12.07 -1.06 -22.64
CA GLN A 269 11.79 -2.41 -23.16
C GLN A 269 10.80 -2.32 -24.33
N LEU A 270 11.28 -2.63 -25.54
CA LEU A 270 10.45 -2.60 -26.76
C LEU A 270 9.30 -3.61 -26.64
N GLY A 271 8.07 -3.11 -26.68
CA GLY A 271 6.85 -3.90 -26.86
C GLY A 271 6.24 -4.52 -25.59
N LEU A 272 7.03 -4.73 -24.53
CA LEU A 272 6.53 -5.21 -23.25
C LEU A 272 6.44 -4.05 -22.25
N LYS A 273 5.24 -3.81 -21.71
CA LYS A 273 5.02 -2.80 -20.68
C LYS A 273 5.45 -3.42 -19.35
N THR A 274 6.71 -3.19 -18.99
CA THR A 274 7.28 -3.60 -17.72
C THR A 274 7.11 -2.50 -16.70
N TYR A 275 6.78 -2.90 -15.48
CA TYR A 275 6.41 -2.00 -14.40
C TYR A 275 7.20 -2.31 -13.14
N ARG A 276 7.35 -1.27 -12.33
CA ARG A 276 7.79 -1.39 -10.95
C ARG A 276 6.60 -1.15 -10.03
N MET A 277 6.40 -2.00 -9.03
CA MET A 277 5.49 -1.74 -7.92
C MET A 277 6.12 -0.70 -6.99
N VAL A 278 5.46 0.45 -6.86
CA VAL A 278 5.95 1.60 -6.10
C VAL A 278 5.26 1.67 -4.76
N ASN A 279 3.95 1.52 -4.73
CA ASN A 279 3.17 1.69 -3.52
C ASN A 279 1.79 1.04 -3.62
N VAL A 280 1.02 1.15 -2.55
CA VAL A 280 -0.44 0.96 -2.53
C VAL A 280 -1.14 2.30 -2.32
N ALA A 281 -2.28 2.49 -2.96
CA ALA A 281 -3.04 3.73 -2.88
C ALA A 281 -4.47 3.48 -2.45
N TYR A 282 -5.02 4.42 -1.69
CA TYR A 282 -6.45 4.53 -1.45
C TYR A 282 -7.05 5.52 -2.45
N ILE A 283 -8.17 5.18 -3.06
CA ILE A 283 -8.92 6.08 -3.94
C ILE A 283 -10.32 6.28 -3.36
N THR A 284 -10.70 7.55 -3.17
CA THR A 284 -12.00 7.90 -2.61
C THR A 284 -13.14 7.29 -3.43
N GLU A 285 -14.19 6.79 -2.76
CA GLU A 285 -15.37 6.10 -3.31
C GLU A 285 -15.11 4.75 -4.01
N ARG A 286 -13.86 4.42 -4.34
CA ARG A 286 -13.51 3.13 -4.96
C ARG A 286 -12.88 2.15 -3.98
N SER A 287 -12.10 2.67 -3.05
CA SER A 287 -11.43 1.85 -2.05
C SER A 287 -12.37 1.55 -0.90
N GLY A 288 -12.55 0.25 -0.64
CA GLY A 288 -13.37 -0.22 0.46
C GLY A 288 -12.77 0.05 1.83
N GLY A 289 -13.53 -0.29 2.86
CA GLY A 289 -13.28 0.10 4.25
C GLY A 289 -12.17 -0.66 4.98
N TYR A 290 -11.22 -1.31 4.30
CA TYR A 290 -10.16 -2.11 4.91
C TYR A 290 -9.40 -1.40 6.04
N PHE A 291 -9.31 -0.07 6.00
CA PHE A 291 -8.61 0.74 6.99
C PHE A 291 -9.45 1.15 8.22
N HIS A 292 -10.77 0.95 8.20
CA HIS A 292 -11.65 1.38 9.28
C HIS A 292 -11.77 0.37 10.42
N ASP A 293 -11.25 -0.85 10.28
CA ASP A 293 -11.49 -1.93 11.25
C ASP A 293 -10.66 -1.81 12.55
N VAL A 294 -9.79 -0.79 12.66
CA VAL A 294 -9.02 -0.54 13.88
C VAL A 294 -9.81 0.30 14.90
N ASN A 295 -10.81 1.07 14.45
CA ASN A 295 -11.67 1.88 15.32
C ASN A 295 -13.11 1.87 14.80
N SER A 296 -13.91 0.98 15.38
CA SER A 296 -15.36 0.68 15.24
C SER A 296 -16.39 1.78 14.92
N ARG A 297 -16.01 3.05 14.67
CA ARG A 297 -16.95 4.16 14.53
C ARG A 297 -17.65 4.26 13.17
N MET A 298 -17.13 3.63 12.11
CA MET A 298 -17.82 3.55 10.82
C MET A 298 -17.59 2.22 10.12
N GLN A 299 -18.20 1.14 10.62
CA GLN A 299 -18.46 -0.03 9.78
C GLN A 299 -19.54 0.34 8.75
N LYS A 300 -19.16 1.04 7.69
CA LYS A 300 -19.98 1.03 6.48
C LYS A 300 -19.97 -0.40 5.97
N LYS A 301 -21.12 -1.08 6.11
CA LYS A 301 -21.41 -2.32 5.37
C LYS A 301 -21.34 -1.96 3.89
N PHE A 302 -20.20 -2.17 3.26
CA PHE A 302 -20.17 -2.32 1.82
C PHE A 302 -20.93 -3.62 1.52
N ASN A 303 -21.97 -3.53 0.69
CA ASN A 303 -22.70 -4.70 0.18
C ASN A 303 -21.89 -5.47 -0.87
N GLU A 304 -20.71 -4.98 -1.21
CA GLU A 304 -19.78 -5.62 -2.14
C GLU A 304 -18.82 -6.50 -1.36
N ASP A 305 -18.54 -7.68 -1.90
CA ASP A 305 -17.54 -8.59 -1.35
C ASP A 305 -16.21 -7.82 -1.22
N PRO A 306 -15.68 -7.58 -0.01
CA PRO A 306 -14.38 -6.93 0.17
C PRO A 306 -13.25 -7.67 -0.55
N TYR A 307 -13.51 -8.89 -1.02
CA TYR A 307 -12.62 -9.76 -1.76
C TYR A 307 -13.01 -9.96 -3.23
N ASP A 308 -13.70 -9.01 -3.87
CA ASP A 308 -13.86 -9.00 -5.33
C ASP A 308 -12.47 -8.92 -5.99
N TRP A 309 -11.91 -10.13 -6.18
CA TRP A 309 -10.58 -10.36 -6.67
C TRP A 309 -10.54 -10.08 -8.15
N VAL A 310 -9.46 -9.46 -8.61
CA VAL A 310 -9.26 -9.23 -10.04
C VAL A 310 -8.86 -10.55 -10.69
N PHE A 311 -9.87 -11.22 -11.25
CA PHE A 311 -9.71 -12.47 -11.97
C PHE A 311 -8.99 -12.26 -13.31
N ASP A 312 -8.21 -13.27 -13.73
CA ASP A 312 -7.50 -13.21 -15.01
C ASP A 312 -8.50 -13.22 -16.18
N ALA A 313 -8.26 -12.37 -17.18
CA ALA A 313 -9.12 -12.20 -18.35
C ALA A 313 -10.57 -11.70 -18.10
N ALA A 314 -10.87 -11.12 -16.93
CA ALA A 314 -12.10 -10.35 -16.77
C ALA A 314 -12.11 -9.15 -17.75
N GLU A 315 -13.29 -8.75 -18.21
CA GLU A 315 -13.45 -7.63 -19.16
C GLU A 315 -12.76 -6.36 -18.62
N GLY A 316 -11.87 -5.78 -19.42
CA GLY A 316 -11.10 -4.59 -19.07
C GLY A 316 -9.80 -4.83 -18.29
N CYS A 317 -9.42 -6.10 -18.00
CA CYS A 317 -8.14 -6.42 -17.38
C CYS A 317 -7.03 -6.65 -18.41
N THR A 318 -5.81 -6.24 -18.07
CA THR A 318 -4.59 -6.48 -18.88
C THR A 318 -3.52 -7.13 -18.03
N GLU A 319 -2.66 -7.95 -18.63
CA GLU A 319 -1.50 -8.50 -17.93
C GLU A 319 -0.42 -7.44 -17.71
N TYR A 320 0.14 -7.39 -16.50
CA TYR A 320 1.24 -6.52 -16.11
C TYR A 320 2.46 -7.37 -15.78
N GLU A 321 3.62 -6.99 -16.34
CA GLU A 321 4.93 -7.57 -16.00
C GLU A 321 5.59 -6.69 -14.94
N ILE A 322 5.66 -7.16 -13.70
CA ILE A 322 6.13 -6.38 -12.55
C ILE A 322 7.48 -6.93 -12.09
N VAL A 323 8.52 -6.11 -12.18
CA VAL A 323 9.92 -6.47 -11.84
C VAL A 323 10.39 -5.84 -10.55
#